data_AF-A0A2E2HM74-F1
#
_entry.id   AF-A0A2E2HM74-F1
#
_cell.length_a   1.000
_cell.length_b   1.000
_cell.length_c   1.000
_cell.angle_alpha   90.00
_cell.angle_beta   90.00
_cell.angle_gamma   90.00
#
_symmetry.space_group_name_H-M   'P 1'
#
loop_
_entity.id
_entity.type
_entity.pdbx_description
1 polymer ?
#
loop_
_entity_poly.entity_id
_entity_poly.type
_entity_poly.pdbx_seq_one_letter_code
_entity_poly.pdbx_strand_id
1 'polypeptide(L)'
;DTGLDDQAVIARVVKRHGCSADTVTLQERHLAQAFQEVFFDKVSESQRQQKLTDIFRVPSQSNPSDTVGIQNEIRSNLMKAGKICFVPETFVNLAQAKELICELGGIPCYPVLADGSKKRCEYETPVEQLIERLKANHYTMVELITIRNSPEVLVEYVSAIRQAGIAVVAGTEHNTLDLLPIKPACVGGEAVPEEIDSIFKEGICVLAAHAFLKAHGEEGFVDGQEGNANQRIEDFSRIGAVVLKNYFG
;
A
#
# COMPACT_ATOMS: atom_id res chain seq x y z
N ASP A 1 11.60 11.29 31.78
CA ASP A 1 11.51 9.91 31.30
C ASP A 1 10.11 9.64 30.73
N THR A 2 10.06 9.10 29.51
CA THR A 2 8.83 8.72 28.81
C THR A 2 8.39 7.29 29.15
N GLY A 3 9.29 6.44 29.67
CA GLY A 3 9.02 5.02 29.87
C GLY A 3 8.76 4.24 28.57
N LEU A 4 9.22 4.77 27.44
CA LEU A 4 9.11 4.12 26.14
C LEU A 4 10.43 3.46 25.77
N ASP A 5 10.40 2.14 25.64
CA ASP A 5 11.37 1.31 24.92
C ASP A 5 10.64 0.48 23.86
N ASP A 6 11.37 -0.34 23.11
CA ASP A 6 10.84 -1.23 22.09
C ASP A 6 9.76 -2.18 22.66
N GLN A 7 10.01 -2.78 23.82
CA GLN A 7 9.10 -3.71 24.48
C GLN A 7 7.79 -3.04 24.91
N ALA A 8 7.87 -1.82 25.43
CA ALA A 8 6.70 -1.04 25.81
C ALA A 8 5.84 -0.67 24.60
N VAL A 9 6.46 -0.35 23.46
CA VAL A 9 5.72 -0.07 22.22
C VAL A 9 5.09 -1.36 21.67
N ILE A 10 5.81 -2.48 21.65
CA ILE A 10 5.27 -3.79 21.25
C ILE A 10 4.07 -4.16 22.12
N ALA A 11 4.17 -4.04 23.44
CA ALA A 11 3.09 -4.34 24.36
C ALA A 11 1.83 -3.48 24.09
N ARG A 12 1.99 -2.21 23.70
CA ARG A 12 0.87 -1.34 23.29
C ARG A 12 0.20 -1.85 22.01
N VAL A 13 0.97 -2.26 21.01
CA VAL A 13 0.45 -2.82 19.75
C VAL A 13 -0.30 -4.12 20.02
N VAL A 14 0.30 -5.06 20.76
CA VAL A 14 -0.32 -6.33 21.19
C VAL A 14 -1.64 -6.08 21.90
N LYS A 15 -1.65 -5.19 22.89
CA LYS A 15 -2.87 -4.86 23.65
C LYS A 15 -3.96 -4.28 22.75
N ARG A 16 -3.59 -3.44 21.77
CA ARG A 16 -4.55 -2.77 20.89
C ARG A 16 -5.17 -3.71 19.86
N HIS A 17 -4.38 -4.60 19.29
CA HIS A 17 -4.80 -5.42 18.14
C HIS A 17 -5.04 -6.90 18.48
N GLY A 18 -4.70 -7.34 19.69
CA GLY A 18 -4.87 -8.74 20.11
C GLY A 18 -3.96 -9.72 19.37
N CYS A 19 -2.83 -9.24 18.81
CA CYS A 19 -1.85 -10.08 18.13
C CYS A 19 -0.77 -10.58 19.10
N SER A 20 0.02 -11.57 18.68
CA SER A 20 1.17 -12.05 19.46
C SER A 20 2.39 -11.15 19.27
N ALA A 21 3.20 -10.98 20.31
CA ALA A 21 4.34 -10.05 20.30
C ALA A 21 5.39 -10.37 19.23
N ASP A 22 5.59 -11.64 18.90
CA ASP A 22 6.50 -12.14 17.87
C ASP A 22 6.04 -11.82 16.44
N THR A 23 4.78 -11.44 16.26
CA THR A 23 4.25 -10.97 14.96
C THR A 23 4.29 -9.46 14.79
N VAL A 24 4.74 -8.72 15.82
CA VAL A 24 4.77 -7.26 15.78
C VAL A 24 6.06 -6.76 15.14
N THR A 25 5.92 -6.15 13.97
CA THR A 25 6.98 -5.34 13.34
C THR A 25 6.73 -3.87 13.63
N LEU A 26 7.62 -3.25 14.41
CA LEU A 26 7.53 -1.81 14.67
C LEU A 26 7.80 -1.00 13.41
N GLN A 27 7.04 0.08 13.25
CA GLN A 27 7.12 1.00 12.13
C GLN A 27 7.05 2.42 12.70
N GLU A 28 7.46 3.43 11.92
CA GLU A 28 7.40 4.85 12.28
C GLU A 28 6.05 5.24 12.92
N ARG A 29 4.93 4.72 12.38
CA ARG A 29 3.57 5.00 12.89
C ARG A 29 3.32 4.45 14.30
N HIS A 30 3.85 3.27 14.63
CA HIS A 30 3.74 2.69 15.98
C HIS A 30 4.44 3.58 17.01
N LEU A 31 5.62 4.11 16.65
CA LEU A 31 6.38 5.03 17.50
C LEU A 31 5.68 6.38 17.66
N ALA A 32 5.19 6.95 16.55
CA ALA A 32 4.46 8.22 16.58
C ALA A 32 3.21 8.15 17.46
N GLN A 33 2.45 7.06 17.37
CA GLN A 33 1.30 6.82 18.23
C GLN A 33 1.70 6.66 19.70
N ALA A 34 2.71 5.84 20.01
CA ALA A 34 3.15 5.65 21.39
C ALA A 34 3.65 6.97 22.02
N PHE A 35 4.38 7.79 21.26
CA PHE A 35 4.81 9.10 21.72
C PHE A 35 3.63 10.06 21.94
N GLN A 36 2.68 10.10 21.00
CA GLN A 36 1.48 10.93 21.12
C GLN A 36 0.66 10.57 22.36
N GLU A 37 0.47 9.28 22.64
CA GLU A 37 -0.24 8.79 23.82
C GLU A 37 0.46 9.24 25.12
N VAL A 38 1.77 8.98 25.23
CA VAL A 38 2.55 9.40 26.41
C VAL A 38 2.58 10.92 26.56
N PHE A 39 2.62 11.66 25.45
CA PHE A 39 2.52 13.11 25.45
C PHE A 39 1.16 13.57 25.99
N PHE A 40 0.06 12.92 25.59
CA PHE A 40 -1.29 13.24 26.07
C PHE A 40 -1.46 12.95 27.55
N ASP A 41 -0.85 11.88 28.05
CA ASP A 41 -0.86 11.51 29.48
C ASP A 41 -0.09 12.52 30.34
N LYS A 42 0.97 13.13 29.79
CA LYS A 42 1.87 14.04 30.53
C LYS A 42 1.58 15.52 30.32
N VAL A 43 0.81 15.88 29.29
CA VAL A 43 0.57 17.26 28.89
C VAL A 43 -0.92 17.51 28.78
N SER A 44 -1.41 18.44 29.62
CA SER A 44 -2.79 18.89 29.58
C SER A 44 -3.13 19.51 28.24
N GLU A 45 -4.37 19.33 27.78
CA GLU A 45 -4.83 19.79 26.47
C GLU A 45 -4.48 21.25 26.16
N SER A 46 -4.68 22.14 27.14
CA SER A 46 -4.36 23.57 27.05
C SER A 46 -2.89 23.91 26.76
N GLN A 47 -1.97 22.98 27.02
CA GLN A 47 -0.52 23.16 26.82
C GLN A 47 0.00 22.46 25.57
N ARG A 48 -0.79 21.56 24.97
CA ARG A 48 -0.30 20.68 23.88
C ARG A 48 0.18 21.46 22.68
N GLN A 49 -0.60 22.44 22.21
CA GLN A 49 -0.25 23.19 21.00
C GLN A 49 1.08 23.94 21.13
N GLN A 50 1.30 24.62 22.26
CA GLN A 50 2.56 25.32 22.51
C GLN A 50 3.73 24.34 22.63
N LYS A 51 3.58 23.28 23.42
CA LYS A 51 4.66 22.29 23.58
C LYS A 51 5.01 21.57 22.27
N LEU A 52 4.02 21.22 21.45
CA LEU A 52 4.25 20.65 20.13
C LEU A 52 4.96 21.64 19.22
N THR A 53 4.57 22.92 19.24
CA THR A 53 5.26 23.99 18.49
C THR A 53 6.73 24.10 18.90
N ASP A 54 7.02 24.01 20.20
CA ASP A 54 8.40 24.06 20.72
C ASP A 54 9.22 22.84 20.28
N ILE A 55 8.60 21.65 20.27
CA ILE A 55 9.22 20.39 19.82
C ILE A 55 9.47 20.40 18.31
N PHE A 56 8.47 20.78 17.52
CA PHE A 56 8.53 20.77 16.06
C PHE A 56 9.37 21.91 15.49
N ARG A 57 9.60 22.98 16.27
CA ARG A 57 10.21 24.25 15.84
C ARG A 57 9.42 24.96 14.74
N VAL A 58 8.15 24.58 14.57
CA VAL A 58 7.16 25.18 13.67
C VAL A 58 5.79 25.12 14.36
N PRO A 59 4.86 26.05 14.06
CA PRO A 59 3.55 26.04 14.68
C PRO A 59 2.78 24.75 14.39
N SER A 60 2.32 24.07 15.43
CA SER A 60 1.44 22.90 15.31
C SER A 60 0.07 23.31 14.77
N GLN A 61 -0.40 22.59 13.75
CA GLN A 61 -1.62 22.90 13.02
C GLN A 61 -2.83 22.06 13.47
N SER A 62 -2.58 20.90 14.08
CA SER A 62 -3.64 20.02 14.56
C SER A 62 -4.31 20.57 15.82
N ASN A 63 -5.59 20.23 15.98
CA ASN A 63 -6.31 20.50 17.21
C ASN A 63 -5.64 19.75 18.39
N PRO A 64 -5.52 20.34 19.60
CA PRO A 64 -4.97 19.67 20.78
C PRO A 64 -5.57 18.30 21.15
N SER A 65 -6.78 17.99 20.70
CA SER A 65 -7.45 16.69 20.89
C SER A 65 -7.39 15.78 19.66
N ASP A 66 -6.88 16.26 18.52
CA ASP A 66 -6.78 15.49 17.28
C ASP A 66 -5.59 14.52 17.33
N THR A 67 -5.87 13.32 17.82
CA THR A 67 -4.87 12.25 18.00
C THR A 67 -4.18 11.87 16.68
N VAL A 68 -4.94 11.68 15.60
CA VAL A 68 -4.42 11.27 14.29
C VAL A 68 -3.64 12.40 13.63
N GLY A 69 -4.15 13.63 13.67
CA GLY A 69 -3.44 14.81 13.18
C GLY A 69 -2.11 15.01 13.88
N ILE A 70 -2.08 14.92 15.22
CA ILE A 70 -0.84 15.08 15.99
C ILE A 70 0.16 13.95 15.69
N GLN A 71 -0.29 12.72 15.51
CA GLN A 71 0.59 11.63 15.03
C GLN A 71 1.20 11.97 13.66
N ASN A 72 0.42 12.50 12.74
CA ASN A 72 0.90 12.92 11.42
C ASN A 72 1.89 14.11 11.51
N GLU A 73 1.66 15.06 12.42
CA GLU A 73 2.60 16.17 12.67
C GLU A 73 3.92 15.66 13.26
N ILE A 74 3.88 14.75 14.24
CA ILE A 74 5.09 14.12 14.81
C ILE A 74 5.92 13.49 13.69
N ARG A 75 5.29 12.67 12.84
CA ARG A 75 5.95 11.98 11.73
C ARG A 75 6.57 12.97 10.74
N SER A 76 5.78 13.92 10.27
CA SER A 76 6.20 14.88 9.23
C SER A 76 7.25 15.89 9.70
N ASN A 77 7.23 16.30 10.98
CA ASN A 77 8.16 17.29 11.52
C ASN A 77 9.41 16.67 12.14
N LEU A 78 9.35 15.44 12.66
CA LEU A 78 10.47 14.84 13.39
C LEU A 78 11.06 13.60 12.71
N MET A 79 10.25 12.74 12.10
CA MET A 79 10.68 11.38 11.77
C MET A 79 10.98 11.15 10.29
N LYS A 80 10.43 11.95 9.36
CA LYS A 80 10.69 11.81 7.92
C LYS A 80 12.12 12.15 7.53
N ALA A 81 12.56 11.64 6.36
CA ALA A 81 13.89 11.91 5.79
C ALA A 81 14.26 13.41 5.87
N GLY A 82 15.45 13.68 6.40
CA GLY A 82 15.96 15.05 6.62
C GLY A 82 15.48 15.73 7.91
N LYS A 83 14.67 15.06 8.75
CA LYS A 83 14.26 15.55 10.07
C LYS A 83 15.14 15.01 11.20
N ILE A 84 15.10 15.68 12.34
CA ILE A 84 16.03 15.47 13.46
C ILE A 84 15.95 14.08 14.11
N CYS A 85 14.80 13.41 14.02
CA CYS A 85 14.59 12.06 14.54
C CYS A 85 14.50 11.01 13.43
N PHE A 86 14.91 11.34 12.20
CA PHE A 86 14.96 10.36 11.11
C PHE A 86 16.06 9.33 11.39
N VAL A 87 15.67 8.06 11.32
CA VAL A 87 16.60 6.93 11.36
C VAL A 87 16.46 6.22 10.02
N PRO A 88 17.56 5.98 9.28
CA PRO A 88 17.49 5.24 8.03
C PRO A 88 17.05 3.81 8.28
N GLU A 89 16.00 3.39 7.59
CA GLU A 89 15.55 2.00 7.59
C GLU A 89 16.42 1.17 6.63
N THR A 90 16.66 -0.09 6.98
CA THR A 90 17.31 -1.06 6.09
C THR A 90 16.24 -1.94 5.47
N PHE A 91 16.06 -1.82 4.16
CA PHE A 91 15.10 -2.63 3.42
C PHE A 91 15.81 -3.82 2.76
N VAL A 92 15.06 -4.90 2.57
CA VAL A 92 15.45 -5.91 1.58
C VAL A 92 15.53 -5.24 0.22
N ASN A 93 16.49 -5.65 -0.62
CA ASN A 93 16.55 -5.10 -1.96
C ASN A 93 15.41 -5.66 -2.83
N LEU A 94 15.19 -5.07 -4.01
CA LEU A 94 14.11 -5.46 -4.91
C LEU A 94 14.14 -6.96 -5.26
N ALA A 95 15.30 -7.53 -5.55
CA ALA A 95 15.42 -8.94 -5.90
C ALA A 95 15.01 -9.84 -4.73
N GLN A 96 15.50 -9.54 -3.52
CA GLN A 96 15.16 -10.26 -2.29
C GLN A 96 13.66 -10.15 -1.96
N ALA A 97 13.06 -8.96 -2.14
CA ALA A 97 11.64 -8.77 -1.90
C ALA A 97 10.81 -9.64 -2.85
N LYS A 98 11.15 -9.65 -4.14
CA LYS A 98 10.44 -10.45 -5.15
C LYS A 98 10.60 -11.94 -4.90
N GLU A 99 11.81 -12.40 -4.57
CA GLU A 99 12.10 -13.78 -4.23
C GLU A 99 11.25 -14.24 -3.04
N LEU A 100 11.27 -13.48 -1.94
CA LEU A 100 10.45 -13.77 -0.76
C LEU A 100 8.95 -13.84 -1.09
N ILE A 101 8.43 -12.91 -1.88
CA ILE A 101 7.01 -12.92 -2.29
C ILE A 101 6.69 -14.21 -3.07
N CYS A 102 7.53 -14.60 -4.03
CA CYS A 102 7.33 -15.82 -4.81
C CYS A 102 7.44 -17.09 -3.94
N GLU A 103 8.42 -17.16 -3.04
CA GLU A 103 8.61 -18.30 -2.13
C GLU A 103 7.42 -18.48 -1.17
N LEU A 104 6.78 -17.38 -0.77
CA LEU A 104 5.54 -17.40 0.00
C LEU A 104 4.29 -17.68 -0.85
N GLY A 105 4.45 -17.99 -2.14
CA GLY A 105 3.38 -18.33 -3.06
C GLY A 105 2.56 -17.12 -3.52
N GLY A 106 3.15 -15.92 -3.49
CA GLY A 106 2.55 -14.69 -3.96
C GLY A 106 3.02 -14.26 -5.35
N ILE A 107 2.42 -13.16 -5.84
CA ILE A 107 2.80 -12.49 -7.08
C ILE A 107 3.49 -11.17 -6.70
N PRO A 108 4.76 -10.95 -7.10
CA PRO A 108 5.37 -9.64 -6.96
C PRO A 108 4.58 -8.59 -7.76
N CYS A 109 4.01 -7.63 -7.05
CA CYS A 109 3.10 -6.64 -7.59
C CYS A 109 3.66 -5.24 -7.34
N TYR A 110 3.81 -4.44 -8.41
CA TYR A 110 4.30 -3.07 -8.26
C TYR A 110 3.11 -2.12 -7.96
N PRO A 111 3.15 -1.33 -6.88
CA PRO A 111 2.11 -0.34 -6.60
C PRO A 111 2.32 0.92 -7.44
N VAL A 112 1.37 1.25 -8.32
CA VAL A 112 1.39 2.43 -9.18
C VAL A 112 0.61 3.56 -8.52
N LEU A 113 1.27 4.72 -8.38
CA LEU A 113 0.66 5.94 -7.86
C LEU A 113 0.00 6.80 -8.94
N ALA A 114 0.64 6.87 -10.12
CA ALA A 114 0.34 7.72 -11.27
C ALA A 114 0.20 9.21 -10.90
N ASP A 115 -0.96 9.68 -10.44
CA ASP A 115 -1.20 11.08 -10.04
C ASP A 115 -0.56 11.49 -8.69
N GLY A 116 -0.01 10.53 -7.93
CA GLY A 116 0.72 10.83 -6.70
C GLY A 116 -0.17 11.47 -5.62
N SER A 117 0.34 12.47 -4.88
CA SER A 117 -0.46 13.18 -3.85
C SER A 117 -0.75 14.65 -4.16
N LYS A 118 -0.15 15.20 -5.23
CA LYS A 118 -0.25 16.62 -5.65
C LYS A 118 0.14 16.87 -7.12
N LYS A 119 0.99 15.99 -7.68
CA LYS A 119 1.49 16.00 -9.05
C LYS A 119 1.77 14.56 -9.46
N ARG A 120 1.70 14.29 -10.75
CA ARG A 120 2.11 13.00 -11.32
C ARG A 120 3.49 12.59 -10.83
N CYS A 121 3.62 11.30 -10.56
CA CYS A 121 4.87 10.69 -10.14
C CYS A 121 5.87 10.75 -11.30
N GLU A 122 6.97 11.49 -11.11
CA GLU A 122 8.02 11.65 -12.13
C GLU A 122 8.66 10.31 -12.52
N TYR A 123 8.77 9.37 -11.57
CA TYR A 123 9.29 8.03 -11.84
C TYR A 123 8.35 7.19 -12.71
N GLU A 124 7.04 7.46 -12.66
CA GLU A 124 6.03 6.70 -13.39
C GLU A 124 5.60 7.39 -14.69
N THR A 125 6.06 8.63 -14.90
CA THR A 125 5.74 9.45 -16.06
C THR A 125 6.92 9.53 -17.03
N PRO A 126 6.73 9.32 -18.35
CA PRO A 126 5.49 8.89 -19.00
C PRO A 126 5.25 7.38 -18.82
N VAL A 127 4.00 6.93 -18.99
CA VAL A 127 3.58 5.54 -18.71
C VAL A 127 4.36 4.51 -19.53
N GLU A 128 4.81 4.86 -20.74
CA GLU A 128 5.60 3.97 -21.58
C GLU A 128 6.94 3.63 -20.92
N GLN A 129 7.58 4.60 -20.27
CA GLN A 129 8.82 4.35 -19.55
C GLN A 129 8.57 3.53 -18.27
N LEU A 130 7.43 3.73 -17.61
CA LEU A 130 7.03 2.85 -16.51
C LEU A 130 6.90 1.41 -17.00
N ILE A 131 6.21 1.17 -18.12
CA ILE A 131 6.04 -0.17 -18.70
C ILE A 131 7.39 -0.82 -19.01
N GLU A 132 8.32 -0.09 -19.64
CA GLU A 132 9.67 -0.63 -19.91
C GLU A 132 10.40 -0.99 -18.62
N ARG A 133 10.29 -0.15 -17.57
CA ARG A 133 10.86 -0.45 -16.25
C ARG A 133 10.20 -1.67 -15.60
N LEU A 134 8.88 -1.80 -15.68
CA LEU A 134 8.14 -2.94 -15.13
C LEU A 134 8.59 -4.25 -15.79
N LYS A 135 8.71 -4.26 -17.13
CA LYS A 135 9.19 -5.41 -17.90
C LYS A 135 10.65 -5.75 -17.60
N ALA A 136 11.53 -4.74 -17.56
CA ALA A 136 12.94 -4.94 -17.22
C ALA A 136 13.14 -5.52 -15.81
N ASN A 137 12.22 -5.21 -14.90
CA ASN A 137 12.21 -5.76 -13.55
C ASN A 137 11.29 -6.99 -13.42
N HIS A 138 10.82 -7.58 -14.51
CA HIS A 138 9.98 -8.79 -14.53
C HIS A 138 8.74 -8.69 -13.64
N TYR A 139 8.04 -7.55 -13.65
CA TYR A 139 6.71 -7.44 -13.07
C TYR A 139 5.67 -7.92 -14.08
N THR A 140 4.85 -8.87 -13.66
CA THR A 140 3.70 -9.38 -14.45
C THR A 140 2.37 -8.86 -13.94
N MET A 141 2.37 -8.19 -12.79
CA MET A 141 1.18 -7.58 -12.19
C MET A 141 1.52 -6.25 -11.53
N VAL A 142 0.57 -5.32 -11.58
CA VAL A 142 0.60 -4.06 -10.83
C VAL A 142 -0.70 -3.81 -10.09
N GLU A 143 -0.63 -3.03 -9.02
CA GLU A 143 -1.78 -2.55 -8.26
C GLU A 143 -1.89 -1.04 -8.40
N LEU A 144 -3.04 -0.53 -8.88
CA LEU A 144 -3.28 0.89 -8.99
C LEU A 144 -4.02 1.42 -7.77
N ILE A 145 -3.49 2.50 -7.17
CA ILE A 145 -4.10 3.15 -6.01
C ILE A 145 -5.18 4.12 -6.47
N THR A 146 -6.41 3.65 -6.59
CA THR A 146 -7.46 4.38 -7.33
C THR A 146 -7.84 5.70 -6.66
N ILE A 147 -7.82 5.75 -5.32
CA ILE A 147 -8.25 6.93 -4.54
C ILE A 147 -7.36 8.16 -4.76
N ARG A 148 -6.20 7.99 -5.40
CA ARG A 148 -5.25 9.04 -5.73
C ARG A 148 -5.40 9.59 -7.16
N ASN A 149 -6.18 8.92 -8.00
CA ASN A 149 -6.18 9.13 -9.44
C ASN A 149 -7.54 9.61 -9.92
N SER A 150 -7.53 10.50 -10.92
CA SER A 150 -8.76 10.83 -11.66
C SER A 150 -9.18 9.66 -12.57
N PRO A 151 -10.45 9.62 -13.02
CA PRO A 151 -10.90 8.63 -14.00
C PRO A 151 -10.03 8.60 -15.27
N GLU A 152 -9.62 9.78 -15.77
CA GLU A 152 -8.81 9.89 -16.99
C GLU A 152 -7.42 9.29 -16.82
N VAL A 153 -6.79 9.50 -15.66
CA VAL A 153 -5.46 8.95 -15.37
C VAL A 153 -5.52 7.44 -15.19
N LEU A 154 -6.59 6.92 -14.57
CA LEU A 154 -6.81 5.48 -14.54
C LEU A 154 -6.95 4.91 -15.96
N VAL A 155 -7.74 5.56 -16.83
CA VAL A 155 -7.89 5.11 -18.22
C VAL A 155 -6.55 5.06 -18.94
N GLU A 156 -5.74 6.12 -18.82
CA GLU A 156 -4.40 6.21 -19.43
C GLU A 156 -3.49 5.07 -18.94
N TYR A 157 -3.31 4.93 -17.62
CA TYR A 157 -2.32 4.01 -17.06
C TYR A 157 -2.77 2.55 -17.13
N VAL A 158 -4.01 2.25 -16.72
CA VAL A 158 -4.52 0.87 -16.70
C VAL A 158 -4.52 0.28 -18.11
N SER A 159 -5.02 1.03 -19.09
CA SER A 159 -5.14 0.55 -20.47
C SER A 159 -3.76 0.28 -21.07
N ALA A 160 -2.82 1.21 -20.92
CA ALA A 160 -1.47 1.07 -21.46
C ALA A 160 -0.73 -0.12 -20.82
N ILE A 161 -0.79 -0.27 -19.49
CA ILE A 161 -0.13 -1.36 -18.77
C ILE A 161 -0.76 -2.71 -19.15
N ARG A 162 -2.09 -2.79 -19.20
CA ARG A 162 -2.78 -4.03 -19.58
C ARG A 162 -2.47 -4.44 -21.01
N GLN A 163 -2.46 -3.50 -21.96
CA GLN A 163 -2.10 -3.74 -23.36
C GLN A 163 -0.66 -4.25 -23.50
N ALA A 164 0.24 -3.80 -22.62
CA ALA A 164 1.63 -4.23 -22.59
C ALA A 164 1.85 -5.66 -22.04
N GLY A 165 0.79 -6.38 -21.66
CA GLY A 165 0.87 -7.76 -21.17
C GLY A 165 1.10 -7.89 -19.67
N ILE A 166 0.69 -6.89 -18.89
CA ILE A 166 0.83 -6.88 -17.43
C ILE A 166 -0.57 -6.87 -16.81
N ALA A 167 -0.85 -7.79 -15.89
CA ALA A 167 -2.14 -7.84 -15.18
C ALA A 167 -2.28 -6.62 -14.26
N VAL A 168 -3.50 -6.12 -14.09
CA VAL A 168 -3.75 -4.92 -13.28
C VAL A 168 -4.84 -5.20 -12.26
N VAL A 169 -4.58 -4.85 -11.00
CA VAL A 169 -5.55 -4.86 -9.91
C VAL A 169 -5.67 -3.48 -9.28
N ALA A 170 -6.68 -3.28 -8.43
CA ALA A 170 -6.94 -2.02 -7.76
C ALA A 170 -6.78 -2.14 -6.25
N GLY A 171 -6.22 -1.09 -5.65
CA GLY A 171 -6.05 -0.93 -4.21
C GLY A 171 -6.58 0.42 -3.73
N THR A 172 -7.04 0.47 -2.49
CA THR A 172 -7.46 1.72 -1.84
C THR A 172 -6.36 2.33 -0.98
N GLU A 173 -5.24 1.61 -0.77
CA GLU A 173 -4.15 2.01 0.15
C GLU A 173 -4.66 2.43 1.54
N HIS A 174 -5.75 1.80 2.00
CA HIS A 174 -6.29 2.09 3.31
C HIS A 174 -5.31 1.62 4.40
N ASN A 175 -4.60 2.58 4.97
CA ASN A 175 -3.53 2.33 5.93
C ASN A 175 -3.62 3.22 7.19
N THR A 176 -4.61 4.10 7.29
CA THR A 176 -4.87 4.96 8.45
C THR A 176 -6.05 4.43 9.27
N LEU A 177 -6.37 5.08 10.39
CA LEU A 177 -7.58 4.78 11.16
C LEU A 177 -8.84 5.41 10.54
N ASP A 178 -8.72 6.09 9.39
CA ASP A 178 -9.85 6.75 8.72
C ASP A 178 -10.77 5.71 8.08
N LEU A 179 -12.09 5.83 8.27
CA LEU A 179 -13.06 4.87 7.72
C LEU A 179 -13.26 5.07 6.21
N LEU A 180 -12.30 4.58 5.41
CA LEU A 180 -12.39 4.58 3.95
C LEU A 180 -13.19 3.37 3.43
N PRO A 181 -14.01 3.52 2.38
CA PRO A 181 -14.65 2.38 1.72
C PRO A 181 -13.61 1.39 1.19
N ILE A 182 -13.89 0.09 1.32
CA ILE A 182 -13.07 -0.98 0.72
C ILE A 182 -13.24 -0.98 -0.81
N LYS A 183 -14.42 -0.59 -1.31
CA LYS A 183 -14.68 -0.51 -2.75
C LYS A 183 -13.78 0.56 -3.38
N PRO A 184 -12.98 0.23 -4.41
CA PRO A 184 -12.19 1.20 -5.14
C PRO A 184 -13.06 2.32 -5.74
N ALA A 185 -12.59 3.54 -5.60
CA ALA A 185 -13.14 4.76 -6.19
C ALA A 185 -11.97 5.65 -6.62
N CYS A 186 -12.23 6.55 -7.56
CA CYS A 186 -11.31 7.60 -7.98
C CYS A 186 -11.23 8.71 -6.91
N VAL A 187 -10.36 9.69 -7.13
CA VAL A 187 -10.28 10.89 -6.31
C VAL A 187 -11.66 11.53 -6.10
N GLY A 188 -11.93 12.02 -4.89
CA GLY A 188 -13.23 12.61 -4.56
C GLY A 188 -14.40 11.62 -4.46
N GLY A 189 -14.15 10.31 -4.56
CA GLY A 189 -15.19 9.28 -4.55
C GLY A 189 -15.90 9.10 -5.89
N GLU A 190 -15.32 9.63 -6.97
CA GLU A 190 -15.82 9.39 -8.33
C GLU A 190 -15.76 7.90 -8.69
N ALA A 191 -16.68 7.45 -9.52
CA ALA A 191 -16.74 6.06 -9.93
C ALA A 191 -15.53 5.70 -10.81
N VAL A 192 -15.01 4.49 -10.64
CA VAL A 192 -14.05 3.90 -11.59
C VAL A 192 -14.78 3.67 -12.93
N PRO A 193 -14.21 4.08 -14.08
CA PRO A 193 -14.79 3.80 -15.40
C PRO A 193 -15.03 2.31 -15.62
N GLU A 194 -16.11 1.96 -16.33
CA GLU A 194 -16.57 0.56 -16.46
C GLU A 194 -15.55 -0.34 -17.19
N GLU A 195 -14.90 0.20 -18.22
CA GLU A 195 -13.83 -0.46 -18.95
C GLU A 195 -12.62 -0.76 -18.06
N ILE A 196 -12.33 0.11 -17.10
CA ILE A 196 -11.22 -0.05 -16.16
C ILE A 196 -11.59 -1.01 -15.03
N ASP A 197 -12.80 -0.90 -14.51
CA ASP A 197 -13.35 -1.87 -13.54
C ASP A 197 -13.35 -3.30 -14.11
N SER A 198 -13.62 -3.44 -15.41
CA SER A 198 -13.54 -4.74 -16.11
C SER A 198 -12.12 -5.31 -16.13
N ILE A 199 -11.10 -4.47 -16.34
CA ILE A 199 -9.69 -4.90 -16.28
C ILE A 199 -9.30 -5.27 -14.85
N PHE A 200 -9.73 -4.51 -13.83
CA PHE A 200 -9.48 -4.87 -12.44
C PHE A 200 -10.12 -6.21 -12.05
N LYS A 201 -11.36 -6.48 -12.51
CA LYS A 201 -12.03 -7.77 -12.32
C LYS A 201 -11.28 -8.92 -12.99
N GLU A 202 -10.75 -8.70 -14.19
CA GLU A 202 -9.87 -9.68 -14.85
C GLU A 202 -8.63 -9.97 -13.99
N GLY A 203 -7.96 -8.94 -13.46
CA GLY A 203 -6.82 -9.09 -12.55
C GLY A 203 -7.17 -9.85 -11.26
N ILE A 204 -8.36 -9.60 -10.68
CA ILE A 204 -8.87 -10.35 -9.52
C ILE A 204 -9.04 -11.83 -9.84
N CYS A 205 -9.57 -12.17 -11.03
CA CYS A 205 -9.64 -13.56 -11.47
C CYS A 205 -8.23 -14.18 -11.60
N VAL A 206 -7.26 -13.45 -12.17
CA VAL A 206 -5.87 -13.94 -12.25
C VAL A 206 -5.30 -14.24 -10.86
N LEU A 207 -5.51 -13.35 -9.87
CA LEU A 207 -5.11 -13.58 -8.48
C LEU A 207 -5.77 -14.83 -7.89
N ALA A 208 -7.08 -15.00 -8.10
CA ALA A 208 -7.83 -16.15 -7.59
C ALA A 208 -7.32 -17.47 -8.20
N ALA A 209 -7.05 -17.49 -9.51
CA ALA A 209 -6.48 -18.65 -10.19
C ALA A 209 -5.08 -18.97 -9.67
N HIS A 210 -4.21 -17.96 -9.52
CA HIS A 210 -2.87 -18.15 -8.96
C HIS A 210 -2.94 -18.77 -7.56
N ALA A 211 -3.70 -18.16 -6.65
CA ALA A 211 -3.84 -18.64 -5.27
C ALA A 211 -4.40 -20.07 -5.23
N PHE A 212 -5.41 -20.37 -6.06
CA PHE A 212 -5.99 -21.70 -6.16
C PHE A 212 -4.97 -22.73 -6.63
N LEU A 213 -4.25 -22.47 -7.73
CA LEU A 213 -3.28 -23.43 -8.28
C LEU A 213 -2.11 -23.66 -7.33
N LYS A 214 -1.53 -22.60 -6.74
CA LYS A 214 -0.45 -22.74 -5.75
C LYS A 214 -0.89 -23.57 -4.54
N ALA A 215 -2.11 -23.37 -4.04
CA ALA A 215 -2.65 -24.15 -2.94
C ALA A 215 -2.82 -25.65 -3.27
N HIS A 216 -2.88 -26.02 -4.55
CA HIS A 216 -2.97 -27.40 -5.03
C HIS A 216 -1.62 -27.96 -5.51
N GLY A 217 -0.50 -27.25 -5.30
CA GLY A 217 0.82 -27.68 -5.72
C GLY A 217 1.09 -27.55 -7.22
N GLU A 218 0.25 -26.80 -7.94
CA GLU A 218 0.37 -26.54 -9.38
C GLU A 218 1.09 -25.21 -9.66
N GLU A 219 1.50 -25.00 -10.90
CA GLU A 219 2.12 -23.75 -11.35
C GLU A 219 1.13 -22.57 -11.31
N GLY A 220 1.53 -21.48 -10.66
CA GLY A 220 0.76 -20.24 -10.59
C GLY A 220 1.11 -19.26 -11.71
N PHE A 221 0.42 -18.11 -11.72
CA PHE A 221 0.56 -17.07 -12.75
C PHE A 221 1.99 -16.59 -13.02
N VAL A 222 2.89 -16.63 -12.03
CA VAL A 222 4.30 -16.21 -12.19
C VAL A 222 5.28 -17.36 -12.43
N ASP A 223 4.81 -18.61 -12.37
CA ASP A 223 5.63 -19.81 -12.57
C ASP A 223 5.69 -20.18 -14.06
N GLY A 224 6.83 -20.65 -14.57
CA GLY A 224 6.94 -21.15 -15.96
C GLY A 224 6.69 -20.09 -17.05
N GLN A 225 7.53 -19.04 -17.10
CA GLN A 225 7.39 -17.93 -18.05
C GLN A 225 7.77 -18.32 -19.50
N GLU A 226 6.87 -19.02 -20.18
CA GLU A 226 6.92 -19.21 -21.63
C GLU A 226 5.60 -18.78 -22.27
N GLY A 227 5.68 -18.13 -23.43
CA GLY A 227 4.51 -17.79 -24.25
C GLY A 227 4.05 -16.32 -24.20
N ASN A 228 2.85 -16.07 -24.72
CA ASN A 228 2.29 -14.73 -24.85
C ASN A 228 1.66 -14.27 -23.52
N ALA A 229 2.15 -13.15 -22.97
CA ALA A 229 1.69 -12.63 -21.68
C ALA A 229 0.19 -12.28 -21.64
N ASN A 230 -0.37 -11.75 -22.74
CA ASN A 230 -1.81 -11.46 -22.81
C ASN A 230 -2.65 -12.73 -22.77
N GLN A 231 -2.24 -13.76 -23.53
CA GLN A 231 -2.93 -15.06 -23.51
C GLN A 231 -2.89 -15.67 -22.10
N ARG A 232 -1.74 -15.56 -21.42
CA ARG A 232 -1.60 -16.05 -20.05
C ARG A 232 -2.54 -15.36 -19.08
N ILE A 233 -2.70 -14.04 -19.18
CA ILE A 233 -3.67 -13.28 -18.38
C ILE A 233 -5.10 -13.79 -18.63
N GLU A 234 -5.47 -13.95 -19.90
CA GLU A 234 -6.81 -14.45 -20.27
C GLU A 234 -7.06 -15.87 -19.76
N ASP A 235 -6.07 -16.76 -19.85
CA ASP A 235 -6.17 -18.15 -19.39
C ASP A 235 -6.38 -18.23 -17.88
N PHE A 236 -5.55 -17.50 -17.12
CA PHE A 236 -5.69 -17.42 -15.66
C PHE A 236 -6.99 -16.73 -15.26
N SER A 237 -7.42 -15.70 -15.98
CA SER A 237 -8.71 -15.05 -15.73
C SER A 237 -9.88 -16.02 -15.90
N ARG A 238 -9.87 -16.88 -16.91
CA ARG A 238 -10.90 -17.92 -17.10
C ARG A 238 -10.94 -18.93 -15.96
N ILE A 239 -9.79 -19.42 -15.52
CA ILE A 239 -9.69 -20.32 -14.36
C ILE A 239 -10.24 -19.61 -13.12
N GLY A 240 -9.80 -18.38 -12.88
CA GLY A 240 -10.18 -17.58 -11.73
C GLY A 240 -11.67 -17.32 -11.63
N ALA A 241 -12.30 -17.00 -12.77
CA ALA A 241 -13.75 -16.82 -12.83
C ALA A 241 -14.51 -18.09 -12.40
N VAL A 242 -14.04 -19.27 -12.80
CA VAL A 242 -14.62 -20.56 -12.37
C VAL A 242 -14.40 -20.78 -10.88
N VAL A 243 -13.19 -20.52 -10.38
CA VAL A 243 -12.86 -20.62 -8.95
C VAL A 243 -13.78 -19.72 -8.12
N LEU A 244 -13.83 -18.43 -8.44
CA LEU A 244 -14.66 -17.47 -7.70
C LEU A 244 -16.14 -17.85 -7.72
N LYS A 245 -16.65 -18.29 -8.87
CA LYS A 245 -18.02 -18.80 -8.97
C LYS A 245 -18.27 -20.01 -8.09
N ASN A 246 -17.33 -20.96 -8.03
CA ASN A 246 -17.50 -22.19 -7.23
C ASN A 246 -17.50 -21.93 -5.72
N TYR A 247 -16.75 -20.93 -5.25
CA TYR A 247 -16.62 -20.64 -3.81
C TYR A 247 -17.55 -19.53 -3.31
N PHE A 248 -17.99 -18.62 -4.18
CA PHE A 248 -18.74 -17.42 -3.78
C PHE A 248 -19.99 -17.12 -4.64
N GLY A 249 -20.27 -17.91 -5.68
CA GLY A 249 -21.45 -17.77 -6.54
C GLY A 249 -22.60 -18.66 -6.10
#